data_AF-A0A2T2PTX5-F1
#
_entry.id   AF-A0A2T2PTX5-F1
#
_cell.length_a   1.000
_cell.length_b   1.000
_cell.length_c   1.000
_cell.angle_alpha   90.00
_cell.angle_beta   90.00
_cell.angle_gamma   90.00
#
_symmetry.space_group_name_H-M   'P 1'
#
loop_
_entity.id
_entity.type
_entity.pdbx_description
1 polymer ?
#
loop_
_entity_poly.entity_id
_entity_poly.type
_entity_poly.pdbx_seq_one_letter_code
_entity_poly.pdbx_strand_id
1 'polypeptide(L)'
;MEENSMKKSATLIREIEINTNKLALLQRDHARIGQEISDLAASNKAKIIELIGTTVVNMDLSQVPIHLLVSRVSKLGDGLFQEDPASEDDTTVFVKFGRNASSANRQVLVSAGLHWHGRDGGWVGRVTEAQLASLRKAFGDRVSASKGDDAGLDLEGQPSAAPDVVSADVAAVLPLAEDDDGQAGGATREIQLASGSVRPFAGFPPRRPPGT
;
A
#
# COMPACT_ATOMS: atom_id res chain seq x y z
N MET A 1 22.54 -62.93 -8.18
CA MET A 1 21.89 -61.63 -8.49
C MET A 1 20.68 -61.34 -7.59
N GLU A 2 20.03 -62.34 -6.97
CA GLU A 2 18.83 -62.14 -6.13
C GLU A 2 19.08 -61.43 -4.79
N GLU A 3 20.24 -61.65 -4.14
CA GLU A 3 20.53 -61.09 -2.82
C GLU A 3 20.55 -59.54 -2.80
N ASN A 4 21.01 -58.92 -3.89
CA ASN A 4 20.99 -57.46 -4.04
C ASN A 4 19.58 -56.89 -4.28
N SER A 5 18.64 -57.69 -4.77
CA SER A 5 17.24 -57.28 -4.94
C SER A 5 16.52 -57.22 -3.59
N MET A 6 16.74 -58.23 -2.73
CA MET A 6 16.14 -58.29 -1.39
C MET A 6 16.65 -57.18 -0.44
N LYS A 7 17.93 -56.80 -0.53
CA LYS A 7 18.48 -55.69 0.26
C LYS A 7 17.89 -54.33 -0.14
N LYS A 8 17.63 -54.14 -1.44
CA LYS A 8 16.99 -52.91 -1.96
C LYS A 8 15.52 -52.82 -1.53
N SER A 9 14.76 -53.91 -1.60
CA SER A 9 13.36 -53.92 -1.15
C SER A 9 13.24 -53.66 0.35
N ALA A 10 14.10 -54.25 1.18
CA ALA A 10 14.11 -53.99 2.62
C ALA A 10 14.40 -52.52 2.96
N THR A 11 15.27 -51.87 2.19
CA THR A 11 15.59 -50.44 2.36
C THR A 11 14.39 -49.55 2.00
N LEU A 12 13.70 -49.84 0.89
CA LEU A 12 12.51 -49.12 0.47
C LEU A 12 11.36 -49.26 1.47
N ILE A 13 11.16 -50.46 2.03
CA ILE A 13 10.14 -50.69 3.06
C ILE A 13 10.40 -49.80 4.29
N ARG A 14 11.65 -49.75 4.75
CA ARG A 14 12.04 -48.90 5.88
C ARG A 14 11.79 -47.42 5.62
N GLU A 15 12.06 -46.96 4.40
CA GLU A 15 11.80 -45.58 4.00
C GLU A 15 10.31 -45.26 3.96
N ILE A 16 9.48 -46.19 3.47
CA ILE A 16 8.02 -46.07 3.48
C ILE A 16 7.49 -45.98 4.91
N GLU A 17 8.00 -46.81 5.84
CA GLU A 17 7.62 -46.75 7.26
C GLU A 17 7.97 -45.40 7.89
N ILE A 18 9.18 -44.89 7.65
CA ILE A 18 9.61 -43.57 8.14
C ILE A 18 8.71 -42.46 7.58
N ASN A 19 8.43 -42.49 6.27
CA ASN A 19 7.59 -41.49 5.63
C ASN A 19 6.14 -41.56 6.11
N THR A 20 5.62 -42.77 6.38
CA THR A 20 4.28 -42.96 6.93
C THR A 20 4.17 -42.38 8.34
N ASN A 21 5.19 -42.63 9.19
CA ASN A 21 5.24 -42.04 10.52
C ASN A 21 5.34 -40.51 10.48
N LYS A 22 6.14 -39.96 9.55
CA LYS A 22 6.25 -38.52 9.33
C LYS A 22 4.92 -37.92 8.85
N LEU A 23 4.21 -38.59 7.95
CA LEU A 23 2.90 -38.17 7.47
C LEU A 23 1.88 -38.11 8.62
N ALA A 24 1.84 -39.15 9.46
CA ALA A 24 0.95 -39.20 10.61
C ALA A 24 1.25 -38.10 11.64
N LEU A 25 2.53 -37.71 11.80
CA LEU A 25 2.91 -36.59 12.64
C LEU A 25 2.43 -35.26 12.04
N LEU A 26 2.70 -35.02 10.75
CA LEU A 26 2.27 -33.79 10.07
C LEU A 26 0.74 -33.62 10.08
N GLN A 27 -0.01 -34.71 9.93
CA GLN A 27 -1.47 -34.68 10.04
C GLN A 27 -1.95 -34.26 11.44
N ARG A 28 -1.29 -34.75 12.50
CA ARG A 28 -1.59 -34.30 13.87
C ARG A 28 -1.26 -32.83 14.07
N ASP A 29 -0.10 -32.38 13.59
CA ASP A 29 0.29 -30.97 13.70
C ASP A 29 -0.68 -30.06 12.94
N HIS A 30 -1.13 -30.47 11.75
CA HIS A 30 -2.15 -29.73 10.99
C HIS A 30 -3.47 -29.62 11.75
N ALA A 31 -3.93 -30.72 12.35
CA ALA A 31 -5.13 -30.71 13.19
C ALA A 31 -4.97 -29.79 14.42
N ARG A 32 -3.80 -29.81 15.08
CA ARG A 32 -3.50 -28.93 16.21
C ARG A 32 -3.53 -27.46 15.81
N ILE A 33 -2.85 -27.10 14.72
CA ILE A 33 -2.81 -25.72 14.21
C ILE A 33 -4.22 -25.26 13.82
N GLY A 34 -5.02 -26.12 13.19
CA GLY A 34 -6.42 -25.80 12.87
C GLY A 34 -7.27 -25.50 14.10
N GLN A 35 -7.03 -26.23 15.20
CA GLN A 35 -7.68 -25.96 16.48
C GLN A 35 -7.23 -24.62 17.07
N GLU A 36 -5.93 -24.36 17.11
CA GLU A 36 -5.38 -23.09 17.62
C GLU A 36 -5.91 -21.88 16.84
N ILE A 37 -6.01 -21.98 15.51
CA ILE A 37 -6.61 -20.94 14.67
C ILE A 37 -8.07 -20.72 15.02
N SER A 38 -8.84 -21.79 15.22
CA SER A 38 -10.26 -21.71 15.59
C SER A 38 -10.46 -21.06 16.95
N ASP A 39 -9.63 -21.42 17.93
CA ASP A 39 -9.66 -20.86 19.28
C ASP A 39 -9.28 -19.37 19.27
N LEU A 40 -8.26 -18.99 18.50
CA LEU A 40 -7.85 -17.60 18.29
C LEU A 40 -8.95 -16.79 17.58
N ALA A 41 -9.60 -17.35 16.57
CA ALA A 41 -10.70 -16.70 15.88
C ALA A 41 -11.89 -16.46 16.81
N ALA A 42 -12.24 -17.44 17.64
CA ALA A 42 -13.28 -17.31 18.66
C ALA A 42 -12.92 -16.25 19.72
N SER A 43 -11.66 -16.26 20.20
CA SER A 43 -11.16 -15.26 21.16
C SER A 43 -11.18 -13.85 20.58
N ASN A 44 -10.73 -13.68 19.33
CA ASN A 44 -10.74 -12.38 18.65
C ASN A 44 -12.17 -11.89 18.43
N LYS A 45 -13.09 -12.76 18.00
CA LYS A 45 -14.51 -12.40 17.87
C LYS A 45 -15.08 -11.90 19.20
N ALA A 46 -14.80 -12.59 20.31
CA ALA A 46 -15.24 -12.17 21.63
C ALA A 46 -14.67 -10.80 22.03
N LYS A 47 -13.36 -10.58 21.85
CA LYS A 47 -12.70 -9.30 22.13
C LYS A 47 -13.24 -8.15 21.28
N ILE A 48 -13.53 -8.40 20.00
CA ILE A 48 -14.12 -7.39 19.11
C ILE A 48 -15.53 -7.03 19.59
N ILE A 49 -16.35 -8.02 19.95
CA ILE A 49 -17.69 -7.77 20.50
C ILE A 49 -17.61 -6.96 21.80
N GLU A 50 -16.68 -7.28 22.70
CA GLU A 50 -16.46 -6.54 23.95
C GLU A 50 -16.00 -5.09 23.67
N LEU A 51 -15.04 -4.91 22.77
CA LEU A 51 -14.53 -3.59 22.38
C LEU A 51 -15.63 -2.73 21.75
N ILE A 52 -16.41 -3.29 20.83
CA ILE A 52 -17.53 -2.58 20.20
C ILE A 52 -18.59 -2.26 21.25
N GLY A 53 -18.95 -3.23 22.11
CA GLY A 53 -19.94 -3.03 23.16
C GLY A 53 -19.56 -1.91 24.13
N THR A 54 -18.31 -1.91 24.62
CA THR A 54 -17.80 -0.84 25.49
C THR A 54 -17.75 0.52 24.79
N THR A 55 -17.35 0.55 23.51
CA THR A 55 -17.34 1.79 22.72
C THR A 55 -18.75 2.34 22.52
N VAL A 56 -19.72 1.47 22.20
CA VAL A 56 -21.14 1.84 22.02
C VAL A 56 -21.75 2.33 23.33
N VAL A 57 -21.44 1.72 24.47
CA VAL A 57 -21.89 2.18 25.79
C VAL A 57 -21.32 3.56 26.13
N ASN A 58 -20.08 3.83 25.73
CA ASN A 58 -19.44 5.14 25.93
C ASN A 58 -19.90 6.21 24.93
N MET A 59 -20.60 5.83 23.85
CA MET A 59 -21.21 6.76 22.93
C MET A 59 -22.56 7.23 23.48
N ASP A 60 -22.77 8.54 23.54
CA ASP A 60 -24.08 9.10 23.87
C ASP A 60 -25.03 8.95 22.66
N LEU A 61 -25.56 7.74 22.48
CA LEU A 61 -26.51 7.43 21.43
C LEU A 61 -27.91 8.01 21.68
N SER A 62 -28.17 8.59 22.87
CA SER A 62 -29.46 9.21 23.20
C SER A 62 -29.78 10.41 22.30
N GLN A 63 -28.74 11.04 21.75
CA GLN A 63 -28.86 12.20 20.87
C GLN A 63 -29.00 11.83 19.38
N VAL A 64 -28.81 10.56 19.02
CA VAL A 64 -28.91 10.14 17.62
C VAL A 64 -30.32 9.63 17.32
N PRO A 65 -31.03 10.22 16.35
CA PRO A 65 -32.34 9.73 15.94
C PRO A 65 -32.30 8.24 15.54
N ILE A 66 -33.25 7.45 16.07
CA ILE A 66 -33.30 5.98 15.91
C ILE A 66 -33.27 5.58 14.42
N HIS A 67 -33.95 6.31 13.54
CA HIS A 67 -33.99 6.00 12.11
C HIS A 67 -32.61 6.09 11.43
N LEU A 68 -31.73 6.98 11.89
CA LEU A 68 -30.35 7.08 11.38
C LEU A 68 -29.48 5.94 11.89
N LEU A 69 -29.67 5.52 13.14
CA LEU A 69 -28.97 4.35 13.70
C LEU A 69 -29.34 3.08 12.95
N VAL A 70 -30.65 2.84 12.75
CA VAL A 70 -31.14 1.67 12.03
C VAL A 70 -30.63 1.68 10.59
N SER A 71 -30.69 2.82 9.88
CA SER A 71 -30.17 2.91 8.51
C SER A 71 -28.67 2.60 8.43
N ARG A 72 -27.86 3.13 9.37
CA ARG A 72 -26.40 2.87 9.41
C ARG A 72 -26.07 1.42 9.77
N VAL A 73 -26.80 0.83 10.72
CA VAL A 73 -26.63 -0.59 11.10
C VAL A 73 -27.07 -1.52 9.97
N SER A 74 -28.15 -1.20 9.25
CA SER A 74 -28.56 -1.95 8.06
C SER A 74 -27.50 -1.89 6.97
N LYS A 75 -26.95 -0.70 6.66
CA LYS A 75 -25.84 -0.57 5.69
C LYS A 75 -24.59 -1.35 6.11
N LEU A 76 -24.27 -1.37 7.40
CA LEU A 76 -23.18 -2.17 7.96
C LEU A 76 -23.44 -3.68 7.80
N GLY A 77 -24.67 -4.12 8.03
CA GLY A 77 -25.10 -5.53 7.86
C GLY A 77 -25.08 -6.01 6.41
N ASP A 78 -25.40 -5.12 5.47
CA ASP A 78 -25.41 -5.42 4.03
C ASP A 78 -24.00 -5.36 3.40
N GLY A 79 -22.96 -5.04 4.19
CA GLY A 79 -21.59 -4.87 3.68
C GLY A 79 -21.43 -3.66 2.75
N LEU A 80 -22.44 -2.78 2.70
CA LEU A 80 -22.48 -1.59 1.87
C LEU A 80 -21.88 -0.40 2.62
N PHE A 81 -20.61 -0.54 3.01
CA PHE A 81 -19.76 0.64 3.00
C PHE A 81 -19.34 0.84 1.55
N GLN A 82 -20.23 1.47 0.80
CA GLN A 82 -19.76 2.33 -0.27
C GLN A 82 -18.91 3.37 0.45
N GLU A 83 -17.57 3.29 0.31
CA GLU A 83 -16.71 4.45 0.52
C GLU A 83 -17.44 5.63 -0.12
N ASP A 84 -17.49 6.77 0.60
CA ASP A 84 -18.05 8.02 0.07
C ASP A 84 -17.69 8.11 -1.41
N PRO A 85 -18.66 8.39 -2.31
CA PRO A 85 -18.39 8.38 -3.74
C PRO A 85 -17.10 9.16 -3.94
N ALA A 86 -16.07 8.48 -4.45
CA ALA A 86 -14.85 9.11 -4.89
C ALA A 86 -15.33 10.29 -5.74
N SER A 87 -15.20 11.49 -5.16
CA SER A 87 -15.51 12.73 -5.84
C SER A 87 -14.82 12.59 -7.18
N GLU A 88 -15.54 12.77 -8.28
CA GLU A 88 -15.04 12.61 -9.66
C GLU A 88 -13.88 13.59 -10.02
N ASP A 89 -13.28 14.19 -9.00
CA ASP A 89 -12.25 15.22 -9.03
C ASP A 89 -11.01 14.80 -8.21
N ASP A 90 -10.70 13.50 -8.19
CA ASP A 90 -9.51 12.93 -7.56
C ASP A 90 -8.23 13.37 -8.30
N THR A 91 -7.82 14.62 -8.07
CA THR A 91 -6.60 15.17 -8.66
C THR A 91 -5.42 14.73 -7.82
N THR A 92 -4.43 14.10 -8.45
CA THR A 92 -3.19 13.73 -7.75
C THR A 92 -2.35 14.99 -7.57
N VAL A 93 -2.01 15.32 -6.33
CA VAL A 93 -1.29 16.54 -5.99
C VAL A 93 0.05 16.21 -5.35
N PHE A 94 1.08 16.87 -5.86
CA PHE A 94 2.42 16.88 -5.32
C PHE A 94 2.73 18.28 -4.78
N VAL A 95 3.10 18.37 -3.51
CA VAL A 95 3.56 19.62 -2.89
C VAL A 95 5.04 19.50 -2.59
N LYS A 96 5.87 20.31 -3.27
CA LYS A 96 7.32 20.39 -3.05
C LYS A 96 7.63 21.13 -1.75
N PHE A 97 7.32 20.50 -0.61
CA PHE A 97 7.45 21.08 0.72
C PHE A 97 8.23 20.15 1.65
N GLY A 98 9.38 20.57 2.18
CA GLY A 98 10.27 19.69 2.93
C GLY A 98 9.66 19.08 4.19
N ARG A 99 10.15 17.90 4.60
CA ARG A 99 9.74 17.16 5.81
C ARG A 99 9.80 17.98 7.12
N ASN A 100 10.70 18.97 7.16
CA ASN A 100 10.94 19.85 8.31
C ASN A 100 10.07 21.13 8.30
N ALA A 101 8.99 21.12 7.54
CA ALA A 101 7.90 22.07 7.65
C ALA A 101 7.48 22.35 9.10
N SER A 102 7.07 23.60 9.38
CA SER A 102 6.41 23.95 10.65
C SER A 102 5.24 22.98 10.92
N SER A 103 4.99 22.69 12.19
CA SER A 103 3.90 21.78 12.60
C SER A 103 2.55 22.17 11.98
N ALA A 104 2.25 23.47 11.92
CA ALA A 104 1.05 24.01 11.29
C ALA A 104 0.93 23.61 9.81
N ASN A 105 2.02 23.71 9.04
CA ASN A 105 1.98 23.39 7.60
C ASN A 105 1.88 21.88 7.36
N ARG A 106 2.51 21.06 8.21
CA ARG A 106 2.35 19.60 8.15
C ARG A 106 0.93 19.18 8.47
N GLN A 107 0.28 19.83 9.44
CA GLN A 107 -1.09 19.53 9.78
C GLN A 107 -2.04 19.83 8.61
N VAL A 108 -1.85 20.96 7.92
CA VAL A 108 -2.63 21.28 6.71
C VAL A 108 -2.45 20.21 5.62
N LEU A 109 -1.22 19.76 5.38
CA LEU A 109 -0.94 18.72 4.36
C LEU A 109 -1.53 17.35 4.74
N VAL A 110 -1.40 16.94 6.00
CA VAL A 110 -1.97 15.68 6.51
C VAL A 110 -3.50 15.74 6.56
N SER A 111 -4.08 16.86 6.96
CA SER A 111 -5.54 17.06 6.96
C SER A 111 -6.12 17.08 5.56
N ALA A 112 -5.33 17.48 4.56
CA ALA A 112 -5.68 17.35 3.15
C ALA A 112 -5.39 15.94 2.59
N GLY A 113 -4.97 14.97 3.41
CA GLY A 113 -4.73 13.59 2.97
C GLY A 113 -3.39 13.36 2.27
N LEU A 114 -2.48 14.34 2.25
CA LEU A 114 -1.14 14.15 1.70
C LEU A 114 -0.21 13.47 2.70
N HIS A 115 0.70 12.65 2.17
CA HIS A 115 1.75 11.98 2.92
C HIS A 115 3.13 12.31 2.35
N TRP A 116 4.17 12.21 3.18
CA TRP A 116 5.54 12.50 2.77
C TRP A 116 6.09 11.39 1.87
N HIS A 117 6.45 11.74 0.64
CA HIS A 117 7.15 10.89 -0.31
C HIS A 117 8.66 11.18 -0.28
N GLY A 118 9.41 10.29 0.37
CA GLY A 118 10.83 10.52 0.68
C GLY A 118 11.76 10.53 -0.53
N ARG A 119 11.41 9.84 -1.63
CA ARG A 119 12.21 9.80 -2.86
C ARG A 119 12.20 11.15 -3.59
N ASP A 120 11.03 11.78 -3.68
CA ASP A 120 10.85 13.02 -4.45
C ASP A 120 10.96 14.28 -3.59
N GLY A 121 11.14 14.10 -2.27
CA GLY A 121 11.31 15.21 -1.33
C GLY A 121 10.07 16.10 -1.21
N GLY A 122 8.87 15.53 -1.37
CA GLY A 122 7.61 16.27 -1.33
C GLY A 122 6.46 15.49 -0.71
N TRP A 123 5.29 16.11 -0.65
CA TRP A 123 4.06 15.51 -0.14
C TRP A 123 3.17 15.11 -1.31
N VAL A 124 2.68 13.87 -1.32
CA VAL A 124 1.81 13.33 -2.37
C VAL A 124 0.47 12.94 -1.77
N GLY A 125 -0.62 13.20 -2.47
CA GLY A 125 -1.94 12.70 -2.08
C GLY A 125 -2.98 12.98 -3.15
N ARG A 126 -4.14 12.35 -2.99
CA ARG A 126 -5.33 12.68 -3.78
C ARG A 126 -6.13 13.71 -3.01
N VAL A 127 -6.49 14.80 -3.66
CA VAL A 127 -7.24 15.89 -3.03
C VAL A 127 -8.34 16.36 -3.97
N THR A 128 -9.43 16.85 -3.39
CA THR A 128 -10.52 17.46 -4.15
C THR A 128 -10.13 18.83 -4.70
N GLU A 129 -10.83 19.33 -5.73
CA GLU A 129 -10.54 20.65 -6.31
C GLU A 129 -10.62 21.80 -5.28
N ALA A 130 -11.53 21.71 -4.30
CA ALA A 130 -11.63 22.68 -3.21
C ALA A 130 -10.40 22.66 -2.27
N GLN A 131 -9.85 21.46 -2.01
CA GLN A 131 -8.62 21.31 -1.22
C GLN A 131 -7.40 21.76 -2.02
N LEU A 132 -7.35 21.49 -3.32
CA LEU A 132 -6.30 22.00 -4.21
C LEU A 132 -6.28 23.53 -4.23
N ALA A 133 -7.43 24.20 -4.29
CA ALA A 133 -7.50 25.67 -4.19
C ALA A 133 -6.95 26.18 -2.85
N SER A 134 -7.27 25.48 -1.75
CA SER A 134 -6.76 25.81 -0.42
C SER A 134 -5.24 25.60 -0.31
N LEU A 135 -4.72 24.53 -0.91
CA LEU A 135 -3.28 24.25 -0.96
C LEU A 135 -2.54 25.26 -1.83
N ARG A 136 -3.08 25.64 -2.99
CA ARG A 136 -2.51 26.71 -3.83
C ARG A 136 -2.48 28.04 -3.10
N LYS A 137 -3.49 28.36 -2.30
CA LYS A 137 -3.49 29.57 -1.47
C LYS A 137 -2.40 29.54 -0.39
N ALA A 138 -2.16 28.39 0.23
CA ALA A 138 -1.20 28.25 1.33
C ALA A 138 0.26 28.06 0.88
N PHE A 139 0.47 27.38 -0.25
CA PHE A 139 1.80 26.94 -0.70
C PHE A 139 2.19 27.48 -2.09
N GLY A 140 1.29 28.22 -2.76
CA GLY A 140 1.54 28.89 -4.04
C GLY A 140 2.02 27.94 -5.13
N ASP A 141 3.10 28.33 -5.79
CA ASP A 141 3.72 27.62 -6.93
C ASP A 141 4.37 26.28 -6.54
N ARG A 142 4.36 25.91 -5.27
CA ARG A 142 4.95 24.65 -4.79
C ARG A 142 4.00 23.45 -4.94
N VAL A 143 2.79 23.67 -5.43
CA VAL A 143 1.73 22.66 -5.61
C VAL A 143 1.60 22.32 -7.09
N SER A 144 1.98 21.10 -7.46
CA SER A 144 1.75 20.52 -8.78
C SER A 144 0.55 19.59 -8.71
N ALA A 145 -0.37 19.70 -9.66
CA ALA A 145 -1.59 18.90 -9.71
C ALA A 145 -1.70 18.23 -11.08
N SER A 146 -1.87 16.92 -11.11
CA SER A 146 -2.16 16.14 -12.32
C SER A 146 -3.56 15.58 -12.22
N LYS A 147 -4.43 15.98 -13.14
CA LYS A 147 -5.79 15.46 -13.27
C LYS A 147 -5.68 14.12 -14.01
N GLY A 148 -6.14 13.05 -13.37
CA GLY A 148 -5.94 11.69 -13.86
C GLY A 148 -6.67 11.43 -15.17
N ASP A 149 -5.99 11.69 -16.29
CA ASP A 149 -6.30 11.14 -17.62
C ASP A 149 -5.03 10.69 -18.38
N ASP A 150 -3.87 10.63 -17.71
CA ASP A 150 -2.64 10.14 -18.33
C ASP A 150 -1.96 9.07 -17.49
N ALA A 151 -2.25 7.83 -17.85
CA ALA A 151 -1.44 6.69 -17.48
C ALA A 151 -0.13 6.73 -18.28
N GLY A 152 0.88 7.37 -17.71
CA GLY A 152 2.28 7.23 -18.11
C GLY A 152 2.80 8.33 -19.03
N LEU A 153 3.67 9.19 -18.49
CA LEU A 153 5.02 9.49 -18.97
C LEU A 153 5.60 10.72 -18.24
N ASP A 154 6.91 10.69 -18.06
CA ASP A 154 7.83 11.81 -17.85
C ASP A 154 7.76 12.67 -16.58
N LEU A 155 8.54 12.22 -15.59
CA LEU A 155 9.25 13.11 -14.66
C LEU A 155 10.76 13.05 -14.96
N GLU A 156 11.16 13.50 -16.14
CA GLU A 156 12.53 13.89 -16.46
C GLU A 156 12.57 15.42 -16.67
N GLY A 157 13.59 16.07 -16.13
CA GLY A 157 13.59 17.48 -15.78
C GLY A 157 13.81 18.48 -16.92
N GLN A 158 13.58 19.77 -16.62
CA GLN A 158 14.59 20.86 -16.65
C GLN A 158 13.93 22.20 -16.19
N PRO A 159 14.66 23.16 -15.58
CA PRO A 159 14.08 24.33 -14.92
C PRO A 159 13.91 25.55 -15.83
N SER A 160 12.90 26.35 -15.46
CA SER A 160 12.82 27.83 -15.49
C SER A 160 13.74 28.62 -16.43
N ALA A 161 13.14 29.26 -17.43
CA ALA A 161 13.45 30.63 -17.82
C ALA A 161 12.17 31.29 -18.37
N ALA A 162 11.75 32.39 -17.75
CA ALA A 162 10.70 33.29 -18.25
C ALA A 162 11.34 34.42 -19.08
N PRO A 163 10.59 35.44 -19.51
CA PRO A 163 9.72 35.50 -20.68
C PRO A 163 10.17 36.62 -21.66
N ASP A 164 9.79 36.58 -22.95
CA ASP A 164 9.78 37.83 -23.75
C ASP A 164 8.95 37.78 -25.06
N VAL A 165 8.09 38.80 -25.17
CA VAL A 165 7.48 39.55 -26.31
C VAL A 165 6.82 38.92 -27.56
N VAL A 166 5.66 39.56 -27.86
CA VAL A 166 4.96 39.94 -29.14
C VAL A 166 4.22 38.94 -30.04
N SER A 167 2.90 39.15 -30.08
CA SER A 167 1.99 39.45 -31.22
C SER A 167 1.99 38.66 -32.55
N ALA A 168 0.74 38.26 -32.86
CA ALA A 168 0.04 38.35 -34.16
C ALA A 168 0.23 37.27 -35.26
N ASP A 169 -0.82 36.45 -35.37
CA ASP A 169 -1.67 36.24 -36.56
C ASP A 169 -1.19 35.38 -37.75
N VAL A 170 -2.20 34.73 -38.36
CA VAL A 170 -2.27 34.13 -39.72
C VAL A 170 -1.79 32.68 -39.96
N ALA A 171 -2.80 31.81 -40.00
CA ALA A 171 -3.15 30.83 -41.05
C ALA A 171 -2.16 29.76 -41.58
N ALA A 172 -2.63 28.51 -41.42
CA ALA A 172 -2.81 27.48 -42.46
C ALA A 172 -1.65 26.58 -42.90
N VAL A 173 -2.07 25.35 -43.25
CA VAL A 173 -1.50 24.36 -44.18
C VAL A 173 -0.71 23.18 -43.56
N LEU A 174 -1.41 22.05 -43.37
CA LEU A 174 -0.92 20.68 -43.64
C LEU A 174 -0.77 20.51 -45.17
N PRO A 175 0.08 19.60 -45.75
CA PRO A 175 0.18 18.19 -45.34
C PRO A 175 1.50 17.39 -45.66
N LEU A 176 1.51 16.13 -45.19
CA LEU A 176 2.00 14.87 -45.81
C LEU A 176 3.50 14.53 -46.01
N ALA A 177 3.90 13.36 -45.48
CA ALA A 177 4.63 12.21 -46.09
C ALA A 177 5.07 11.27 -44.93
N GLU A 178 4.62 10.00 -44.77
CA GLU A 178 5.09 8.75 -45.46
C GLU A 178 6.63 8.67 -45.45
N ASP A 179 7.35 7.68 -44.91
CA ASP A 179 7.19 6.22 -44.74
C ASP A 179 8.14 5.73 -43.62
N ASP A 180 7.97 4.47 -43.19
CA ASP A 180 9.01 3.43 -43.27
C ASP A 180 9.18 2.52 -42.02
N ASP A 181 8.80 1.28 -42.27
CA ASP A 181 9.30 -0.03 -41.81
C ASP A 181 9.47 -0.39 -40.33
N GLY A 182 8.75 -1.44 -39.97
CA GLY A 182 8.84 -2.14 -38.71
C GLY A 182 9.93 -3.22 -38.65
N GLN A 183 10.20 -3.69 -37.44
CA GLN A 183 10.83 -5.00 -37.22
C GLN A 183 10.38 -5.55 -35.86
N ALA A 184 9.79 -6.75 -35.90
CA ALA A 184 9.34 -7.53 -34.75
C ALA A 184 10.47 -8.41 -34.17
N GLY A 185 10.26 -8.84 -32.91
CA GLY A 185 10.99 -9.92 -32.22
C GLY A 185 11.75 -9.42 -30.99
N GLY A 186 11.67 -9.99 -29.78
CA GLY A 186 11.22 -11.30 -29.35
C GLY A 186 12.17 -11.80 -28.27
N ALA A 187 11.62 -12.14 -27.10
CA ALA A 187 12.11 -13.13 -26.12
C ALA A 187 13.34 -12.85 -25.19
N THR A 188 13.03 -12.96 -23.90
CA THR A 188 13.70 -13.76 -22.83
C THR A 188 14.98 -13.32 -22.11
N ARG A 189 14.80 -13.19 -20.78
CA ARG A 189 15.60 -13.68 -19.63
C ARG A 189 17.10 -13.35 -19.57
N GLU A 190 17.49 -12.64 -18.50
CA GLU A 190 18.38 -13.19 -17.46
C GLU A 190 18.44 -12.24 -16.25
N ILE A 191 18.07 -12.76 -15.07
CA ILE A 191 18.30 -12.09 -13.78
C ILE A 191 19.63 -12.64 -13.26
N GLN A 192 20.69 -11.83 -13.33
CA GLN A 192 21.95 -12.14 -12.67
C GLN A 192 21.94 -11.64 -11.23
N LEU A 193 22.07 -12.62 -10.33
CA LEU A 193 22.36 -12.48 -8.91
C LEU A 193 23.71 -11.80 -8.70
N ALA A 194 23.73 -10.72 -7.90
CA ALA A 194 24.94 -10.18 -7.32
C ALA A 194 24.83 -10.20 -5.78
N SER A 195 25.75 -10.97 -5.20
CA SER A 195 26.01 -11.20 -3.78
C SER A 195 26.25 -9.91 -2.97
N GLY A 196 25.93 -9.94 -1.67
CA GLY A 196 26.38 -8.89 -0.75
C GLY A 196 26.01 -9.04 0.73
N SER A 197 26.77 -9.86 1.45
CA SER A 197 27.12 -9.73 2.89
C SER A 197 26.02 -9.57 3.95
N VAL A 198 25.76 -10.68 4.67
CA VAL A 198 25.11 -10.70 5.98
C VAL A 198 26.11 -10.24 7.05
N ARG A 199 25.78 -9.17 7.80
CA ARG A 199 26.46 -8.81 9.05
C ARG A 199 25.69 -9.39 10.25
N PRO A 200 26.36 -9.94 11.28
CA PRO A 200 25.70 -10.40 12.50
C PRO A 200 25.34 -9.21 13.39
N PHE A 201 24.13 -9.23 13.95
CA PHE A 201 23.67 -8.25 14.94
C PHE A 201 24.53 -8.34 16.22
N ALA A 202 25.22 -7.25 16.55
CA ALA A 202 25.90 -7.05 17.83
C ALA A 202 24.87 -6.76 18.93
N GLY A 203 25.10 -7.33 20.11
CA GLY A 203 24.21 -7.32 21.26
C GLY A 203 23.92 -5.94 21.87
N PHE A 204 22.81 -5.90 22.59
CA PHE A 204 22.39 -4.76 23.42
C PHE A 204 23.40 -4.48 24.55
N PRO A 205 23.77 -3.23 24.83
CA PRO A 205 24.55 -2.89 26.01
C PRO A 205 23.67 -2.91 27.29
N PRO A 206 24.21 -3.29 28.46
CA PRO A 206 23.45 -3.39 29.70
C PRO A 206 23.08 -2.01 30.27
N ARG A 207 21.87 -1.91 30.85
CA ARG A 207 21.37 -0.72 31.53
C ARG A 207 22.13 -0.48 32.84
N ARG A 208 22.60 0.76 33.03
CA ARG A 208 23.24 1.25 34.27
C ARG A 208 22.18 1.40 35.39
N PRO A 209 22.45 0.98 36.64
CA PRO A 209 21.53 1.25 37.75
C PRO A 209 21.58 2.74 38.15
N PRO A 210 20.46 3.30 38.67
CA PRO A 210 20.42 4.66 39.18
C PRO A 210 21.21 4.75 40.50
N GLY A 211 22.12 5.73 40.58
CA GLY A 211 22.87 6.05 41.79
C GLY A 211 22.15 7.09 42.64
N THR A 212 22.12 6.79 43.95
CA THR A 212 21.89 7.63 45.15
C THR A 212 20.71 8.58 45.17
#